data_AF-A0A401G1J7-F1
#
_entry.id   AF-A0A401G1J7-F1
#
_cell.length_a   1.000
_cell.length_b   1.000
_cell.length_c   1.000
_cell.angle_alpha   90.00
_cell.angle_beta   90.00
_cell.angle_gamma   90.00
#
_symmetry.space_group_name_H-M   'P 1'
#
loop_
_entity.id
_entity.type
_entity.pdbx_description
1 polymer ?
#
loop_
_entity_poly.entity_id
_entity_poly.type
_entity_poly.pdbx_seq_one_letter_code
_entity_poly.pdbx_strand_id
1 'polypeptide(L)'
;MKSELVKESLRKFSEVLAFNYPAVGWYFSSEKIENSFIFRKNKWVCMFMYVKMMMKKGKRIRFSGDNDSACTGPTEFFGFTELEDDGGVFIAETERFKKNIEISKAYTRESATLIHKPKSKYLYMEKLENIDNNKEIEVVNIFPADITNLTKLVTMSSYDRVTNMDNVSTPFASGCQSVFTIPYNEKFQENPKSVIGLGDVLVRNFIPEDMVSFSVPSNRFVEMANNIEGSFLDKNFKNPTGF
;
A
#
# COMPACT_ATOMS: atom_id res chain seq x y z
N MET A 1 -5.15 -4.64 -12.45
CA MET A 1 -4.62 -4.10 -13.73
C MET A 1 -3.46 -4.94 -14.20
N LYS A 2 -3.28 -5.15 -15.51
CA LYS A 2 -2.11 -5.88 -16.04
C LYS A 2 -0.82 -5.17 -15.66
N SER A 3 0.17 -5.94 -15.20
CA SER A 3 1.45 -5.41 -14.71
C SER A 3 2.17 -4.55 -15.76
N GLU A 4 2.08 -4.92 -17.04
CA GLU A 4 2.63 -4.14 -18.15
C GLU A 4 2.14 -2.69 -18.16
N LEU A 5 0.82 -2.47 -18.08
CA LEU A 5 0.22 -1.14 -18.04
C LEU A 5 0.65 -0.37 -16.78
N VAL A 6 0.68 -1.05 -15.63
CA VAL A 6 1.07 -0.42 -14.37
C VAL A 6 2.55 -0.01 -14.39
N LYS A 7 3.42 -0.80 -15.01
CA LYS A 7 4.84 -0.45 -15.23
C LYS A 7 4.97 0.74 -16.19
N GLU A 8 4.16 0.80 -17.23
CA GLU A 8 4.12 1.97 -18.11
C GLU A 8 3.72 3.24 -17.35
N SER A 9 2.66 3.17 -16.55
CA SER A 9 2.25 4.27 -15.68
C SER A 9 3.35 4.70 -14.71
N LEU A 10 4.08 3.74 -14.13
CA LEU A 10 5.24 4.05 -13.28
C LEU A 10 6.34 4.78 -14.05
N ARG A 11 6.62 4.41 -15.31
CA ARG A 11 7.58 5.12 -16.16
C ARG A 11 7.17 6.58 -16.35
N LYS A 12 5.91 6.85 -16.71
CA LYS A 12 5.37 8.21 -16.85
C LYS A 12 5.56 9.02 -15.56
N PHE A 13 5.23 8.45 -14.40
CA PHE A 13 5.46 9.12 -13.12
C PHE A 13 6.94 9.38 -12.84
N SER A 14 7.82 8.42 -13.13
CA SER A 14 9.27 8.54 -12.87
C SER A 14 9.95 9.58 -13.75
N GLU A 15 9.31 9.99 -14.86
CA GLU A 15 9.80 11.11 -15.66
C GLU A 15 9.55 12.46 -14.98
N VAL A 16 8.49 12.59 -14.18
CA VAL A 16 8.02 13.88 -13.63
C VAL A 16 8.13 13.99 -12.10
N LEU A 17 8.40 12.87 -11.41
CA LEU A 17 8.56 12.77 -9.96
C LEU A 17 9.82 11.99 -9.59
N ALA A 18 10.34 12.27 -8.40
CA ALA A 18 11.43 11.53 -7.80
C ALA A 18 10.93 10.58 -6.70
N PHE A 19 11.55 9.39 -6.61
CA PHE A 19 11.25 8.36 -5.62
C PHE A 19 12.53 7.87 -4.95
N ASN A 20 12.53 7.66 -3.62
CA ASN A 20 13.69 7.15 -2.88
C ASN A 20 13.80 5.63 -2.89
N TYR A 21 12.68 4.94 -3.18
CA TYR A 21 12.62 3.48 -3.14
C TYR A 21 11.89 2.94 -4.38
N PRO A 22 12.24 1.73 -4.84
CA PRO A 22 11.52 1.07 -5.93
C PRO A 22 10.03 0.95 -5.62
N ALA A 23 9.20 1.17 -6.64
CA ALA A 23 7.77 0.91 -6.54
C ALA A 23 7.51 -0.57 -6.25
N VAL A 24 6.45 -0.83 -5.50
CA VAL A 24 6.03 -2.16 -5.07
C VAL A 24 4.67 -2.48 -5.65
N GLY A 25 4.53 -3.65 -6.26
CA GLY A 25 3.26 -4.18 -6.73
C GLY A 25 2.79 -5.32 -5.83
N TRP A 26 1.49 -5.35 -5.58
CA TRP A 26 0.81 -6.42 -4.87
C TRP A 26 -0.07 -7.20 -5.83
N TYR A 27 0.06 -8.53 -5.83
CA TYR A 27 -0.70 -9.39 -6.73
C TYR A 27 -1.00 -10.75 -6.12
N PHE A 28 -2.17 -11.30 -6.43
CA PHE A 28 -2.54 -12.64 -6.03
C PHE A 28 -2.01 -13.70 -7.02
N SER A 29 -1.74 -14.90 -6.52
CA SER A 29 -1.48 -16.07 -7.37
C SER A 29 -1.81 -17.37 -6.65
N SER A 30 -2.25 -18.37 -7.40
CA SER A 30 -2.46 -19.74 -6.92
C SER A 30 -1.15 -20.52 -6.87
N GLU A 31 -0.14 -20.07 -7.59
CA GLU A 31 1.13 -20.74 -7.78
C GLU A 31 2.11 -20.40 -6.67
N LYS A 32 2.91 -21.40 -6.28
CA LYS A 32 4.10 -21.18 -5.47
C LYS A 32 5.22 -20.73 -6.39
N ILE A 33 5.45 -19.42 -6.45
CA ILE A 33 6.52 -18.86 -7.26
C ILE A 33 7.85 -19.16 -6.54
N GLU A 34 8.79 -19.77 -7.25
CA GLU A 34 10.11 -20.09 -6.71
C GLU A 34 10.89 -18.84 -6.30
N ASN A 35 11.92 -19.05 -5.47
CA ASN A 35 12.79 -18.00 -4.95
C ASN A 35 12.09 -16.89 -4.13
N SER A 36 10.86 -17.16 -3.68
CA SER A 36 10.10 -16.29 -2.78
C SER A 36 10.60 -16.38 -1.35
N PHE A 37 10.70 -15.24 -0.67
CA PHE A 37 10.81 -15.18 0.78
C PHE A 37 9.44 -15.46 1.39
N ILE A 38 9.31 -16.59 2.09
CA ILE A 38 8.05 -17.00 2.72
C ILE A 38 7.96 -16.31 4.09
N PHE A 39 6.92 -15.50 4.29
CA PHE A 39 6.67 -14.89 5.60
C PHE A 39 5.96 -15.87 6.54
N ARG A 40 6.74 -16.76 7.14
CA ARG A 40 6.33 -17.72 8.18
C ARG A 40 7.48 -17.88 9.17
N LYS A 41 7.24 -17.62 10.46
CA LYS A 41 8.31 -17.52 11.47
C LYS A 41 7.87 -18.14 12.78
N ASN A 42 8.77 -18.86 13.44
CA ASN A 42 8.55 -19.50 14.73
C ASN A 42 8.66 -18.54 15.93
N LYS A 43 8.60 -17.23 15.69
CA LYS A 43 8.59 -16.18 16.71
C LYS A 43 7.96 -14.91 16.15
N TRP A 44 7.49 -14.06 17.05
CA TRP A 44 6.90 -12.77 16.65
C TRP A 44 7.94 -11.92 15.93
N VAL A 45 7.60 -11.53 14.70
CA VAL A 45 8.32 -10.56 13.89
C VAL A 45 7.33 -9.86 12.98
N CYS A 46 7.58 -8.58 12.70
CA CYS A 46 6.80 -7.79 11.76
C CYS A 46 7.27 -8.03 10.32
N MET A 47 6.36 -8.04 9.33
CA MET A 47 6.75 -8.19 7.92
C MET A 47 7.67 -7.05 7.44
N PHE A 48 7.54 -5.86 8.02
CA PHE A 48 8.32 -4.69 7.65
C PHE A 48 9.81 -4.81 8.00
N MET A 49 10.17 -5.67 8.97
CA MET A 49 11.56 -6.03 9.24
C MET A 49 12.26 -6.66 8.03
N TYR A 50 11.49 -7.22 7.08
CA TYR A 50 11.99 -7.92 5.91
C TYR A 50 11.84 -7.13 4.61
N VAL A 51 11.39 -5.87 4.63
CA VAL A 51 11.28 -5.03 3.42
C VAL A 51 12.61 -4.92 2.69
N LYS A 52 13.74 -4.91 3.42
CA LYS A 52 15.10 -4.94 2.84
C LYS A 52 15.37 -6.18 1.97
N MET A 53 14.72 -7.32 2.22
CA MET A 53 14.83 -8.51 1.37
C MET A 53 14.30 -8.22 -0.04
N MET A 54 13.19 -7.50 -0.13
CA MET A 54 12.63 -7.07 -1.41
C MET A 54 13.43 -5.92 -2.00
N MET A 55 13.63 -4.85 -1.25
CA MET A 55 14.24 -3.62 -1.76
C MET A 55 15.69 -3.79 -2.20
N LYS A 56 16.49 -4.57 -1.46
CA LYS A 56 17.94 -4.72 -1.70
C LYS A 56 18.35 -6.07 -2.26
N LYS A 57 17.63 -7.15 -1.93
CA LYS A 57 18.00 -8.51 -2.36
C LYS A 57 17.14 -9.06 -3.50
N GLY A 58 16.25 -8.23 -4.05
CA GLY A 58 15.40 -8.59 -5.19
C GLY A 58 14.45 -9.75 -4.91
N LYS A 59 14.17 -10.06 -3.64
CA LYS A 59 13.24 -11.14 -3.27
C LYS A 59 11.80 -10.66 -3.35
N ARG A 60 10.91 -11.50 -3.87
CA ARG A 60 9.46 -11.35 -3.64
C ARG A 60 9.10 -11.93 -2.28
N ILE A 61 8.19 -11.29 -1.55
CA ILE A 61 7.68 -11.80 -0.28
C ILE A 61 6.33 -12.45 -0.54
N ARG A 62 6.17 -13.69 -0.08
CA ARG A 62 4.93 -14.47 -0.20
C ARG A 62 4.22 -14.54 1.13
N PHE A 63 2.95 -14.16 1.12
CA PHE A 63 2.01 -14.30 2.22
C PHE A 63 0.94 -15.36 1.90
N SER A 64 0.44 -16.02 2.93
CA SER A 64 -0.65 -17.00 2.92
C SER A 64 -1.32 -17.00 4.29
N GLY A 65 -2.42 -17.74 4.46
CA GLY A 65 -3.10 -17.90 5.76
C GLY A 65 -2.36 -18.70 6.84
N ASP A 66 -1.04 -18.86 6.72
CA ASP A 66 -0.18 -19.49 7.72
C ASP A 66 1.08 -18.64 7.88
N ASN A 67 1.17 -17.98 9.02
CA ASN A 67 2.28 -17.15 9.47
C ASN A 67 3.09 -17.79 10.61
N ASP A 68 2.71 -19.00 11.06
CA ASP A 68 3.23 -19.66 12.27
C ASP A 68 3.10 -18.71 13.49
N SER A 69 4.20 -18.38 14.17
CA SER A 69 4.20 -17.48 15.32
C SER A 69 4.58 -16.03 14.97
N ALA A 70 4.61 -15.67 13.68
CA ALA A 70 4.89 -14.29 13.26
C ALA A 70 3.72 -13.36 13.60
N CYS A 71 3.89 -12.04 13.43
CA CYS A 71 2.77 -11.10 13.54
C CYS A 71 1.60 -11.53 12.63
N THR A 72 0.37 -11.44 13.14
CA THR A 72 -0.87 -11.86 12.46
C THR A 72 -1.39 -10.84 11.44
N GLY A 73 -0.89 -9.59 11.48
CA GLY A 73 -1.35 -8.54 10.58
C GLY A 73 -1.41 -8.94 9.10
N PRO A 74 -0.39 -9.61 8.52
CA PRO A 74 -0.47 -10.10 7.15
C PRO A 74 -1.51 -11.21 6.90
N THR A 75 -1.81 -12.09 7.85
CA THR A 75 -2.85 -13.12 7.65
C THR A 75 -4.24 -12.52 7.76
N GLU A 76 -4.45 -11.64 8.73
CA GLU A 76 -5.73 -11.00 9.02
C GLU A 76 -6.06 -9.91 8.00
N PHE A 77 -5.22 -8.87 7.91
CA PHE A 77 -5.51 -7.70 7.08
C PHE A 77 -5.40 -7.97 5.58
N PHE A 78 -4.75 -9.05 5.15
CA PHE A 78 -4.80 -9.49 3.74
C PHE A 78 -5.94 -10.50 3.47
N GLY A 79 -6.78 -10.76 4.48
CA GLY A 79 -8.04 -11.51 4.39
C GLY A 79 -7.91 -13.02 4.42
N PHE A 80 -6.72 -13.57 4.70
CA PHE A 80 -6.54 -15.02 4.75
C PHE A 80 -7.18 -15.66 5.98
N THR A 81 -7.23 -14.92 7.09
CA THR A 81 -7.89 -15.31 8.34
C THR A 81 -8.84 -14.20 8.78
N GLU A 82 -9.79 -14.54 9.64
CA GLU A 82 -10.60 -13.52 10.31
C GLU A 82 -9.71 -12.66 11.21
N LEU A 83 -10.07 -11.38 11.34
CA LEU A 83 -9.41 -10.46 12.27
C LEU A 83 -9.76 -10.89 13.69
N GLU A 84 -8.74 -11.18 14.51
CA GLU A 84 -8.94 -11.57 15.90
C GLU A 84 -9.58 -10.42 16.70
N ASP A 85 -10.70 -10.71 17.38
CA ASP A 85 -11.29 -9.79 18.37
C ASP A 85 -10.80 -10.19 19.77
N ASP A 86 -9.70 -9.57 20.18
CA ASP A 86 -9.12 -9.72 21.52
C ASP A 86 -9.88 -8.91 22.59
N GLY A 87 -11.06 -8.38 22.24
CA GLY A 87 -11.82 -7.49 23.09
C GLY A 87 -11.22 -6.09 23.19
N GLY A 88 -10.31 -5.70 22.30
CA GLY A 88 -9.69 -4.37 22.25
C GLY A 88 -8.56 -4.16 23.26
N VAL A 89 -8.05 -5.22 23.89
CA VAL A 89 -7.04 -5.16 24.94
C VAL A 89 -5.68 -4.74 24.38
N PHE A 90 -5.27 -5.31 23.26
CA PHE A 90 -3.96 -5.08 22.66
C PHE A 90 -3.77 -3.61 22.30
N ILE A 91 -4.67 -3.02 21.51
CA ILE A 91 -4.49 -1.64 21.02
C ILE A 91 -4.72 -0.61 22.15
N ALA A 92 -5.63 -0.88 23.09
CA ALA A 92 -5.93 0.06 24.18
C ALA A 92 -4.93 0.01 25.34
N GLU A 93 -4.50 -1.19 25.75
CA GLU A 93 -3.75 -1.39 26.99
C GLU A 93 -2.28 -1.75 26.75
N THR A 94 -2.01 -2.54 25.70
CA THR A 94 -0.65 -2.99 25.34
C THR A 94 0.07 -1.94 24.51
N GLU A 95 -0.48 -1.58 23.36
CA GLU A 95 0.08 -0.56 22.46
C GLU A 95 -0.27 0.86 22.90
N ARG A 96 -1.45 1.02 23.52
CA ARG A 96 -2.01 2.31 23.96
C ARG A 96 -2.21 3.32 22.83
N PHE A 97 -2.51 2.84 21.63
CA PHE A 97 -2.86 3.71 20.49
C PHE A 97 -4.32 4.15 20.51
N LYS A 98 -5.17 3.44 21.24
CA LYS A 98 -6.53 3.88 21.56
C LYS A 98 -6.64 4.21 23.03
N LYS A 99 -7.48 5.22 23.34
CA LYS A 99 -7.64 5.75 24.69
C LYS A 99 -8.24 4.73 25.68
N ASN A 100 -9.10 3.83 25.20
CA ASN A 100 -9.74 2.80 26.02
C ASN A 100 -10.23 1.63 25.15
N ILE A 101 -10.66 0.56 25.82
CA ILE A 101 -11.18 -0.68 25.20
C ILE A 101 -12.36 -0.41 24.26
N GLU A 102 -13.31 0.44 24.65
CA GLU A 102 -14.51 0.71 23.84
C GLU A 102 -14.15 1.30 22.46
N ILE A 103 -13.26 2.29 22.45
CA ILE A 103 -12.74 2.90 21.22
C ILE A 103 -11.93 1.87 20.41
N SER A 104 -11.17 1.00 21.08
CA SER A 104 -10.44 -0.08 20.41
C SER A 104 -11.38 -1.07 19.72
N LYS A 105 -12.43 -1.55 20.39
CA LYS A 105 -13.44 -2.44 19.79
C LYS A 105 -14.14 -1.78 18.61
N ALA A 106 -14.47 -0.50 18.69
CA ALA A 106 -15.04 0.25 17.57
C ALA A 106 -14.07 0.27 16.37
N TYR A 107 -12.79 0.50 16.62
CA TYR A 107 -11.76 0.45 15.58
C TYR A 107 -11.58 -0.94 14.95
N THR A 108 -11.59 -2.01 15.75
CA THR A 108 -11.50 -3.40 15.23
C THR A 108 -12.69 -3.71 14.34
N ARG A 109 -13.91 -3.35 14.76
CA ARG A 109 -15.12 -3.53 13.95
C ARG A 109 -15.06 -2.78 12.62
N GLU A 110 -14.65 -1.51 12.64
CA GLU A 110 -14.46 -0.72 11.43
C GLU A 110 -13.41 -1.35 10.52
N SER A 111 -12.26 -1.75 11.08
CA SER A 111 -11.16 -2.37 10.33
C SER A 111 -11.59 -3.65 9.63
N ALA A 112 -12.44 -4.47 10.26
CA ALA A 112 -12.97 -5.70 9.68
C ALA A 112 -13.80 -5.45 8.41
N THR A 113 -14.49 -4.31 8.31
CA THR A 113 -15.30 -3.95 7.13
C THR A 113 -14.47 -3.68 5.87
N LEU A 114 -13.18 -3.35 6.05
CA LEU A 114 -12.26 -3.02 4.97
C LEU A 114 -11.53 -4.25 4.41
N ILE A 115 -11.65 -5.40 5.07
CA ILE A 115 -10.90 -6.62 4.73
C ILE A 115 -11.69 -7.42 3.69
N HIS A 116 -11.02 -7.71 2.57
CA HIS A 116 -11.57 -8.52 1.49
C HIS A 116 -10.97 -9.91 1.51
N LYS A 117 -11.79 -10.93 1.19
CA LYS A 117 -11.30 -12.30 1.00
C LYS A 117 -10.25 -12.33 -0.12
N PRO A 118 -9.12 -13.05 0.04
CA PRO A 118 -8.08 -13.11 -0.96
C PRO A 118 -8.59 -13.80 -2.22
N LYS A 119 -8.21 -13.26 -3.39
CA LYS A 119 -8.57 -13.83 -4.70
C LYS A 119 -7.87 -15.17 -4.98
N SER A 120 -6.82 -15.49 -4.22
CA SER A 120 -6.06 -16.71 -4.42
C SER A 120 -5.33 -17.15 -3.16
N LYS A 121 -4.61 -18.27 -3.25
CA LYS A 121 -3.91 -18.91 -2.13
C LYS A 121 -2.76 -18.07 -1.58
N TYR A 122 -2.14 -17.26 -2.43
CA TYR A 122 -0.98 -16.45 -2.08
C TYR A 122 -1.18 -15.00 -2.50
N LEU A 123 -0.64 -14.10 -1.68
CA LEU A 123 -0.45 -12.69 -2.00
C LEU A 123 1.06 -12.43 -2.03
N TYR A 124 1.51 -11.77 -3.09
CA TYR A 124 2.91 -11.42 -3.27
C TYR A 124 3.11 -9.92 -3.17
N MET A 125 4.14 -9.53 -2.42
CA MET A 125 4.70 -8.19 -2.40
C MET A 125 6.07 -8.23 -3.10
N GLU A 126 6.21 -7.51 -4.20
CA GLU A 126 7.40 -7.56 -5.05
C GLU A 126 7.68 -6.19 -5.66
N LYS A 127 8.95 -5.92 -6.00
CA LYS A 127 9.27 -4.73 -6.80
C LYS A 127 8.50 -4.78 -8.11
N LEU A 128 7.78 -3.70 -8.43
CA LEU A 128 6.88 -3.65 -9.57
C LEU A 128 7.60 -3.98 -10.90
N GLU A 129 8.84 -3.53 -11.05
CA GLU A 129 9.70 -3.81 -12.22
C GLU A 129 9.91 -5.32 -12.49
N ASN A 130 9.95 -6.15 -11.43
CA ASN A 130 10.26 -7.57 -11.49
C ASN A 130 9.03 -8.47 -11.70
N ILE A 131 7.82 -7.92 -11.60
CA ILE A 131 6.58 -8.71 -11.70
C ILE A 131 6.35 -9.05 -13.18
N ASP A 132 5.95 -10.27 -13.49
CA ASP A 132 5.63 -10.66 -14.88
C ASP A 132 4.47 -9.80 -15.44
N ASN A 133 4.63 -9.36 -16.70
CA ASN A 133 3.69 -8.49 -17.39
C ASN A 133 2.25 -9.03 -17.43
N ASN A 134 2.07 -10.36 -17.42
CA ASN A 134 0.76 -11.00 -17.47
C ASN A 134 -0.01 -10.97 -16.12
N LYS A 135 0.69 -10.70 -15.01
CA LYS A 135 0.09 -10.70 -13.67
C LYS A 135 -0.81 -9.49 -13.50
N GLU A 136 -1.84 -9.65 -12.68
CA GLU A 136 -2.73 -8.57 -12.32
C GLU A 136 -2.32 -7.96 -10.99
N ILE A 137 -1.86 -6.72 -11.05
CA ILE A 137 -1.58 -5.91 -9.88
C ILE A 137 -2.90 -5.44 -9.28
N GLU A 138 -3.00 -5.51 -7.97
CA GLU A 138 -4.13 -5.03 -7.19
C GLU A 138 -3.85 -3.63 -6.67
N VAL A 139 -2.71 -3.46 -6.00
CA VAL A 139 -2.27 -2.23 -5.34
C VAL A 139 -0.83 -1.93 -5.75
N VAL A 140 -0.53 -0.64 -5.89
CA VAL A 140 0.82 -0.11 -6.11
C VAL A 140 1.21 0.72 -4.89
N ASN A 141 2.44 0.58 -4.40
CA ASN A 141 3.02 1.53 -3.46
C ASN A 141 4.23 2.20 -4.11
N ILE A 142 4.23 3.53 -4.11
CA ILE A 142 5.38 4.35 -4.51
C ILE A 142 5.86 5.14 -3.29
N PHE A 143 7.12 5.56 -3.31
CA PHE A 143 7.78 6.17 -2.17
C PHE A 143 8.38 7.51 -2.59
N PRO A 144 7.59 8.61 -2.54
CA PRO A 144 8.05 9.93 -2.98
C PRO A 144 9.33 10.34 -2.25
N ALA A 145 10.25 10.96 -2.99
CA ALA A 145 11.59 11.28 -2.48
C ALA A 145 11.59 12.30 -1.33
N ASP A 146 10.57 13.16 -1.29
CA ASP A 146 10.42 14.23 -0.33
C ASP A 146 8.94 14.67 -0.25
N ILE A 147 8.67 15.66 0.62
CA ILE A 147 7.34 16.24 0.80
C ILE A 147 6.82 16.92 -0.48
N THR A 148 7.71 17.47 -1.32
CA THR A 148 7.33 18.13 -2.57
C THR A 148 6.82 17.14 -3.61
N ASN A 149 7.46 15.98 -3.75
CA ASN A 149 6.98 14.90 -4.61
C ASN A 149 5.71 14.26 -4.06
N LEU A 150 5.59 14.17 -2.73
CA LEU A 150 4.35 13.72 -2.09
C LEU A 150 3.18 14.68 -2.37
N THR A 151 3.36 15.99 -2.23
CA THR A 151 2.28 16.97 -2.48
C THR A 151 1.85 16.98 -3.94
N LYS A 152 2.79 16.81 -4.89
CA LYS A 152 2.46 16.59 -6.30
C LYS A 152 1.56 15.37 -6.51
N LEU A 153 1.84 14.24 -5.83
CA LEU A 153 0.97 13.06 -5.90
C LEU A 153 -0.41 13.34 -5.29
N VAL A 154 -0.49 14.12 -4.21
CA VAL A 154 -1.77 14.54 -3.61
C VAL A 154 -2.61 15.36 -4.60
N THR A 155 -2.00 16.36 -5.25
CA THR A 155 -2.66 17.15 -6.28
C THR A 155 -3.08 16.28 -7.46
N MET A 156 -2.20 15.40 -7.94
CA MET A 156 -2.51 14.50 -9.06
C MET A 156 -3.66 13.55 -8.74
N SER A 157 -3.78 13.08 -7.49
CA SER A 157 -4.88 12.23 -7.05
C SER A 157 -6.24 12.94 -7.07
N SER A 158 -6.24 14.28 -7.14
CA SER A 158 -7.45 15.12 -7.23
C SER A 158 -7.66 15.75 -8.61
N TYR A 159 -6.70 15.63 -9.52
CA TYR A 159 -6.66 16.42 -10.76
C TYR A 159 -7.87 16.23 -11.67
N ASP A 160 -8.37 14.99 -11.77
CA ASP A 160 -9.53 14.59 -12.58
C ASP A 160 -10.83 14.49 -11.77
N ARG A 161 -10.86 15.00 -10.53
CA ARG A 161 -12.01 14.89 -9.63
C ARG A 161 -12.86 16.16 -9.72
N VAL A 162 -14.17 15.98 -9.85
CA VAL A 162 -15.11 17.08 -10.15
C VAL A 162 -15.42 17.94 -8.93
N THR A 163 -15.71 17.33 -7.77
CA THR A 163 -16.24 18.05 -6.59
C THR A 163 -15.53 17.73 -5.28
N ASN A 164 -14.76 16.65 -5.21
CA ASN A 164 -14.23 16.12 -3.95
C ASN A 164 -12.79 16.57 -3.72
N MET A 165 -12.47 17.01 -2.50
CA MET A 165 -11.12 17.43 -2.09
C MET A 165 -10.40 16.38 -1.22
N ASP A 166 -11.08 15.29 -0.87
CA ASP A 166 -10.64 14.24 0.07
C ASP A 166 -10.17 12.96 -0.65
N ASN A 167 -9.50 13.11 -1.80
CA ASN A 167 -9.05 12.00 -2.66
C ASN A 167 -7.80 11.29 -2.15
N VAL A 168 -7.21 11.79 -1.06
CA VAL A 168 -6.09 11.16 -0.37
C VAL A 168 -6.41 11.06 1.12
N SER A 169 -6.21 9.88 1.70
CA SER A 169 -6.38 9.64 3.13
C SER A 169 -5.04 9.37 3.82
N THR A 170 -4.95 9.76 5.09
CA THR A 170 -3.87 9.36 6.02
C THR A 170 -4.54 8.68 7.23
N PRO A 171 -4.87 7.39 7.10
CA PRO A 171 -5.68 6.70 8.10
C PRO A 171 -4.85 6.34 9.34
N PHE A 172 -5.48 6.35 10.51
CA PHE A 172 -4.96 5.62 11.67
C PHE A 172 -5.09 4.12 11.38
N ALA A 173 -4.02 3.51 10.90
CA ALA A 173 -4.01 2.13 10.43
C ALA A 173 -2.64 1.50 10.59
N SER A 174 -2.59 0.19 10.77
CA SER A 174 -1.33 -0.55 10.80
C SER A 174 -0.57 -0.42 9.49
N GLY A 175 0.73 -0.72 9.52
CA GLY A 175 1.53 -0.83 8.31
C GLY A 175 0.87 -1.72 7.24
N CYS A 176 0.38 -2.91 7.61
CA CYS A 176 -0.26 -3.87 6.69
C CYS A 176 -1.52 -3.30 6.04
N GLN A 177 -2.36 -2.63 6.82
CA GLN A 177 -3.57 -2.00 6.32
C GLN A 177 -3.26 -0.87 5.32
N SER A 178 -2.31 0.00 5.67
CA SER A 178 -2.00 1.19 4.86
C SER A 178 -1.34 0.85 3.52
N VAL A 179 -0.53 -0.21 3.44
CA VAL A 179 0.14 -0.60 2.19
C VAL A 179 -0.71 -1.49 1.29
N PHE A 180 -1.69 -2.22 1.83
CA PHE A 180 -2.49 -3.16 1.06
C PHE A 180 -3.99 -3.06 1.34
N THR A 181 -4.47 -3.32 2.56
CA THR A 181 -5.90 -3.51 2.84
C THR A 181 -6.77 -2.32 2.45
N ILE A 182 -6.40 -1.13 2.90
CA ILE A 182 -7.15 0.10 2.62
C ILE A 182 -7.11 0.45 1.14
N PRO A 183 -5.94 0.55 0.47
CA PRO A 183 -5.92 0.82 -0.97
C PRO A 183 -6.53 -0.32 -1.80
N TYR A 184 -6.55 -1.57 -1.31
CA TYR A 184 -7.26 -2.66 -1.97
C TYR A 184 -8.78 -2.51 -1.82
N ASN A 185 -9.27 -2.09 -0.66
CA ASN A 185 -10.69 -1.75 -0.46
C ASN A 185 -11.13 -0.57 -1.35
N GLU A 186 -10.29 0.48 -1.45
CA GLU A 186 -10.52 1.65 -2.30
C GLU A 186 -10.72 1.28 -3.78
N LYS A 187 -10.09 0.19 -4.24
CA LYS A 187 -10.26 -0.33 -5.61
C LYS A 187 -11.72 -0.57 -6.00
N PHE A 188 -12.57 -0.90 -5.04
CA PHE A 188 -13.97 -1.25 -5.25
C PHE A 188 -14.94 -0.08 -5.00
N GLN A 189 -14.42 1.08 -4.64
CA GLN A 189 -15.23 2.29 -4.43
C GLN A 189 -15.48 3.00 -5.77
N GLU A 190 -16.57 3.74 -5.86
CA GLU A 190 -16.89 4.56 -7.04
C GLU A 190 -15.83 5.65 -7.26
N ASN A 191 -15.33 6.24 -6.18
CA ASN A 191 -14.29 7.26 -6.20
C ASN A 191 -13.07 6.82 -5.37
N PRO A 192 -12.20 5.95 -5.92
CA PRO A 192 -11.07 5.40 -5.18
C PRO A 192 -10.10 6.48 -4.69
N LYS A 193 -9.77 6.42 -3.40
CA LYS A 193 -8.78 7.29 -2.76
C LYS A 193 -7.39 6.69 -2.83
N SER A 194 -6.38 7.56 -2.81
CA SER A 194 -5.00 7.17 -2.51
C SER A 194 -4.75 7.22 -1.00
N VAL A 195 -3.75 6.49 -0.51
CA VAL A 195 -3.45 6.36 0.92
C VAL A 195 -2.00 6.77 1.18
N ILE A 196 -1.80 7.74 2.06
CA ILE A 196 -0.49 8.00 2.66
C ILE A 196 -0.32 7.02 3.83
N GLY A 197 0.57 6.06 3.65
CA GLY A 197 0.77 4.94 4.56
C GLY A 197 2.10 4.97 5.29
N LEU A 198 2.34 3.91 6.06
CA LEU A 198 3.54 3.74 6.90
C LEU A 198 3.73 4.84 7.96
N GLY A 199 2.63 5.46 8.40
CA GLY A 199 2.56 6.40 9.53
C GLY A 199 2.36 5.74 10.90
N ASP A 200 2.11 4.42 10.94
CA ASP A 200 1.99 3.63 12.17
C ASP A 200 3.26 3.72 13.03
N VAL A 201 3.13 4.20 14.26
CA VAL A 201 4.27 4.43 15.16
C VAL A 201 5.06 3.15 15.48
N LEU A 202 4.46 1.96 15.42
CA LEU A 202 5.21 0.71 15.52
C LEU A 202 6.00 0.43 14.26
N VAL A 203 5.38 0.57 13.08
CA VAL A 203 6.05 0.26 11.82
C VAL A 203 7.29 1.15 11.62
N ARG A 204 7.25 2.39 12.12
CA ARG A 204 8.38 3.34 12.12
C ARG A 204 9.65 2.78 12.76
N ASN A 205 9.56 1.81 13.67
CA ASN A 205 10.74 1.16 14.27
C ASN A 205 11.47 0.19 13.32
N PHE A 206 10.84 -0.19 12.20
CA PHE A 206 11.35 -1.23 11.30
C PHE A 206 11.74 -0.71 9.91
N ILE A 207 11.42 0.55 9.59
CA ILE A 207 11.63 1.16 8.27
C ILE A 207 12.44 2.46 8.36
N PRO A 208 13.11 2.89 7.28
CA PRO A 208 13.80 4.18 7.24
C PRO A 208 12.87 5.38 7.48
N GLU A 209 13.42 6.46 8.02
CA GLU A 209 12.67 7.69 8.36
C GLU A 209 11.93 8.29 7.15
N ASP A 210 12.57 8.29 5.99
CA ASP A 210 12.03 8.84 4.74
C ASP A 210 11.12 7.86 3.98
N MET A 211 10.92 6.63 4.47
CA MET A 211 10.05 5.65 3.82
C MET A 211 8.58 5.92 4.16
N VAL A 212 7.98 6.88 3.44
CA VAL A 212 6.53 7.14 3.41
C VAL A 212 5.96 6.52 2.16
N SER A 213 4.89 5.73 2.28
CA SER A 213 4.23 5.15 1.10
C SER A 213 3.10 6.04 0.61
N PHE A 214 3.00 6.21 -0.69
CA PHE A 214 1.79 6.63 -1.36
C PHE A 214 1.21 5.41 -2.09
N SER A 215 0.15 4.86 -1.49
CA SER A 215 -0.43 3.57 -1.84
C SER A 215 -1.73 3.77 -2.60
N VAL A 216 -1.85 3.15 -3.77
CA VAL A 216 -2.91 3.44 -4.73
C VAL A 216 -3.47 2.14 -5.29
N PRO A 217 -4.82 2.01 -5.40
CA PRO A 217 -5.43 0.99 -6.24
C PRO A 217 -4.82 1.02 -7.65
N SER A 218 -4.51 -0.14 -8.23
CA SER A 218 -3.83 -0.21 -9.53
C SER A 218 -4.60 0.43 -10.69
N ASN A 219 -5.95 0.38 -10.68
CA ASN A 219 -6.80 1.09 -11.63
C ASN A 219 -6.61 2.60 -11.49
N ARG A 220 -6.71 3.10 -10.26
CA ARG A 220 -6.54 4.51 -9.96
C ARG A 220 -5.13 5.02 -10.30
N PHE A 221 -4.10 4.20 -10.06
CA PHE A 221 -2.73 4.53 -10.41
C PHE A 221 -2.54 4.76 -11.92
N VAL A 222 -3.18 3.93 -12.75
CA VAL A 222 -3.14 4.06 -14.22
C VAL A 222 -3.89 5.31 -14.68
N GLU A 223 -5.07 5.60 -14.13
CA GLU A 223 -5.83 6.83 -14.40
C GLU A 223 -4.99 8.09 -14.10
N MET A 224 -4.42 8.16 -12.89
CA MET A 224 -3.57 9.29 -12.48
C MET A 224 -2.38 9.47 -13.42
N ALA A 225 -1.73 8.39 -13.87
CA ALA A 225 -0.60 8.49 -14.79
C ALA A 225 -1.02 8.97 -16.19
N ASN A 226 -2.21 8.60 -16.65
CA ASN A 226 -2.74 9.06 -17.95
C ASN A 226 -3.10 10.54 -17.93
N ASN A 227 -3.34 11.11 -16.75
CA ASN A 227 -3.58 12.53 -16.55
C ASN A 227 -2.29 13.35 -16.42
N ILE A 228 -1.08 12.77 -16.55
CA ILE A 228 0.16 13.56 -16.47
C ILE A 228 0.25 14.56 -17.63
N GLU A 229 -0.02 14.12 -18.87
CA GLU A 229 -0.08 15.00 -20.04
C GLU A 229 -1.23 16.00 -19.89
N GLY A 230 -0.96 17.28 -20.17
CA GLY A 230 -1.93 18.37 -19.98
C GLY A 230 -2.12 18.84 -18.53
N SER A 231 -1.48 18.21 -17.54
CA SER A 231 -1.57 18.64 -16.14
C SER A 231 -0.45 19.58 -15.71
N PHE A 232 -0.48 19.97 -14.44
CA PHE A 232 0.62 20.68 -13.75
C PHE A 232 1.94 19.89 -13.68
N LEU A 233 1.94 18.58 -13.98
CA LEU A 233 3.15 17.77 -14.10
C LEU A 233 3.67 17.64 -15.53
N ASP A 234 2.91 18.13 -16.52
CA ASP A 234 3.33 18.10 -17.92
C ASP A 234 4.50 19.07 -18.13
N LYS A 235 5.65 18.53 -18.52
CA LYS A 235 6.85 19.32 -18.81
C LYS A 235 6.71 20.23 -20.03
N ASN A 236 5.75 19.93 -20.91
CA ASN A 236 5.46 20.73 -22.09
C ASN A 236 4.45 21.84 -21.80
N PHE A 237 3.74 21.78 -20.67
CA PHE A 237 2.81 22.82 -20.27
C PHE A 237 3.57 24.05 -19.77
N LYS A 238 3.38 25.17 -20.47
CA LYS A 238 3.89 26.48 -20.04
C LYS A 238 2.75 27.24 -19.38
N ASN A 239 2.84 27.42 -18.07
CA ASN A 239 1.90 28.27 -17.33
C ASN A 239 1.88 29.67 -17.96
N PRO A 240 0.77 30.13 -18.55
CA PRO A 240 0.73 31.42 -19.25
C PRO A 240 0.97 32.61 -18.32
N THR A 241 0.80 32.45 -17.02
CA THR A 241 0.98 33.50 -16.01
C THR A 241 2.30 33.38 -15.23
N GLY A 242 3.03 32.27 -15.38
CA GLY A 242 4.39 32.11 -14.83
C GLY A 242 4.53 31.98 -13.31
N PHE A 243 3.44 31.75 -12.57
CA PHE A 243 3.50 31.34 -11.16
C PHE A 243 4.04 29.92 -11.00
#